data_AF-A0A969TZQ6-F1
#
_entry.id   AF-A0A969TZQ6-F1
#
_cell.length_a   1.000
_cell.length_b   1.000
_cell.length_c   1.000
_cell.angle_alpha   90.00
_cell.angle_beta   90.00
_cell.angle_gamma   90.00
#
_symmetry.space_group_name_H-M   'P 1'
#
loop_
_entity.id
_entity.type
_entity.pdbx_description
1 polymer ?
#
loop_
_entity_poly.entity_id
_entity_poly.type
_entity_poly.pdbx_seq_one_letter_code
_entity_poly.pdbx_strand_id
1 'polypeptide(L)'
;MDYEVCEGLKRDTTIGTNVRYPSAEINNSRVAGVLVRADLTPDGQTTNVRLLGAVPNGDFGASSIEAIRTWRYKIEPNTPIHCFKGARHLF
;
A
#
# COMPACT_ATOMS: atom_id res chain seq x y z
N MET A 1 21.04 10.47 -15.33
CA MET A 1 20.59 9.90 -14.05
C MET A 1 19.40 9.03 -14.42
N ASP A 2 19.67 7.76 -14.72
CA ASP A 2 18.63 6.81 -15.10
C ASP A 2 17.79 6.50 -13.87
N TYR A 3 16.55 6.97 -13.87
CA TYR A 3 15.56 6.49 -12.91
C TYR A 3 14.96 5.24 -13.55
N GLU A 4 15.44 4.06 -13.17
CA GLU A 4 14.75 2.82 -13.52
C GLU A 4 13.37 2.86 -12.83
N VAL A 5 12.34 3.12 -13.62
CA VAL A 5 10.96 3.04 -13.15
C VAL A 5 10.65 1.57 -12.95
N CYS A 6 10.21 1.22 -11.75
CA CYS A 6 9.70 -0.12 -11.44
C CYS A 6 8.34 -0.35 -12.13
N GLU A 7 8.30 -0.37 -13.47
CA GLU A 7 7.08 -0.55 -14.29
C GLU A 7 6.58 -2.01 -14.37
N GLY A 8 7.05 -2.89 -13.48
CA GLY A 8 6.63 -4.29 -13.43
C GLY A 8 5.41 -4.57 -12.54
N LEU A 9 5.01 -3.63 -11.69
CA LEU A 9 3.87 -3.82 -10.78
C LEU A 9 2.57 -3.42 -11.47
N LYS A 10 1.89 -4.39 -12.10
CA LYS A 10 0.48 -4.18 -12.47
C LYS A 10 -0.33 -4.03 -11.18
N ARG A 11 -0.80 -2.80 -10.92
CA ARG A 11 -1.63 -2.46 -9.74
C ARG A 11 -2.92 -3.29 -9.64
N ASP A 12 -3.35 -3.90 -10.75
CA ASP A 12 -4.65 -4.58 -10.87
C ASP A 12 -4.74 -5.96 -10.20
N THR A 13 -3.62 -6.57 -9.80
CA THR A 13 -3.63 -7.85 -9.08
C THR A 13 -3.21 -7.66 -7.64
N THR A 14 -4.12 -7.09 -6.85
CA THR A 14 -4.03 -7.02 -5.40
C THR A 14 -4.95 -8.09 -4.80
N ILE A 15 -4.40 -8.98 -3.97
CA ILE A 15 -5.18 -9.97 -3.20
C ILE A 15 -5.15 -9.53 -1.74
N GLY A 16 -6.32 -9.29 -1.15
CA GLY A 16 -6.43 -8.94 0.26
C GLY A 16 -7.81 -8.44 0.65
N THR A 17 -7.94 -7.93 1.86
CA THR A 17 -9.20 -7.39 2.36
C THR A 17 -9.50 -6.02 1.76
N ASN A 18 -10.78 -5.74 1.51
CA ASN A 18 -11.21 -4.42 1.05
C ASN A 18 -11.09 -3.39 2.18
N VAL A 19 -10.79 -2.13 1.83
CA VAL A 19 -10.91 -1.03 2.77
C VAL A 19 -12.37 -0.93 3.22
N ARG A 20 -12.59 -0.95 4.53
CA ARG A 20 -13.93 -0.84 5.11
C ARG A 20 -14.24 0.63 5.34
N TYR A 21 -15.45 1.05 4.95
CA TYR A 21 -15.92 2.38 5.32
C TYR A 21 -16.14 2.43 6.85
N PRO A 22 -15.47 3.34 7.59
CA PRO A 22 -15.66 3.45 9.04
C PRO A 22 -17.10 3.84 9.35
N SER A 23 -17.80 3.04 10.17
CA SER A 23 -19.24 3.24 10.42
C SER A 23 -19.54 4.57 11.13
N ALA A 24 -18.60 5.08 11.92
CA ALA A 24 -18.71 6.38 12.59
C ALA A 24 -18.78 7.57 11.61
N GLU A 25 -18.32 7.40 10.37
CA GLU A 25 -18.16 8.47 9.38
C GLU A 25 -19.26 8.47 8.30
N ILE A 26 -20.17 7.48 8.32
CA ILE A 26 -21.18 7.25 7.26
C ILE A 26 -22.08 8.48 7.04
N ASN A 27 -22.36 9.23 8.10
CA ASN A 27 -23.26 10.39 8.02
C ASN A 27 -22.53 11.72 7.70
N ASN A 28 -21.21 11.77 7.92
CA ASN A 28 -20.45 13.02 7.91
C ASN A 28 -19.59 13.20 6.67
N SER A 29 -19.24 12.11 6.00
CA SER A 29 -18.48 12.12 4.76
C SER A 29 -19.15 11.22 3.73
N ARG A 30 -19.09 11.60 2.45
CA ARG A 30 -19.49 10.73 1.33
C ARG A 30 -18.30 10.21 0.54
N VAL A 31 -17.16 10.87 0.69
CA VAL A 31 -15.91 10.60 -0.02
C VAL A 31 -14.76 10.88 0.96
N ALA A 32 -13.75 10.01 0.95
CA ALA A 32 -12.51 10.21 1.67
C ALA A 32 -11.33 9.93 0.72
N GLY A 33 -10.25 10.68 0.91
CA GLY A 33 -8.96 10.45 0.26
C GLY A 33 -7.94 9.99 1.29
N VAL A 34 -7.24 8.89 1.03
CA VAL A 34 -6.21 8.36 1.91
C VAL A 34 -4.95 8.08 1.10
N LEU A 35 -3.81 8.61 1.55
CA LEU A 35 -2.50 8.37 0.97
C LEU A 35 -1.68 7.51 1.94
N VAL A 36 -1.32 6.31 1.49
CA VAL A 36 -0.51 5.34 2.25
C VAL A 36 0.77 5.03 1.48
N ARG A 37 1.86 4.89 2.22
CA ARG A 37 3.10 4.30 1.71
C ARG A 37 3.26 2.90 2.29
N ALA A 38 3.54 1.94 1.43
CA ALA A 38 3.95 0.60 1.81
C ALA A 38 5.19 0.23 0.98
N ASP A 39 5.98 -0.67 1.55
CA ASP A 39 7.05 -1.36 0.85
C ASP A 39 6.53 -2.75 0.44
N LEU A 40 7.14 -3.37 -0.57
CA LEU A 40 6.79 -4.72 -1.00
C LEU A 40 7.98 -5.66 -0.80
N THR A 41 7.72 -6.84 -0.29
CA THR A 41 8.69 -7.95 -0.29
C THR A 41 8.80 -8.56 -1.70
N PRO A 42 9.85 -9.36 -2.00
CA PRO A 42 10.00 -10.03 -3.30
C PRO A 42 8.84 -10.98 -3.68
N ASP A 43 8.14 -11.54 -2.69
CA ASP A 43 6.93 -12.34 -2.85
C ASP A 43 5.63 -11.51 -2.85
N GLY A 44 5.76 -10.18 -2.89
CA GLY A 44 4.67 -9.23 -3.09
C GLY A 44 3.87 -8.88 -1.86
N GLN A 45 4.27 -9.34 -0.66
CA GLN A 45 3.61 -8.95 0.57
C GLN A 45 3.86 -7.48 0.88
N THR A 46 2.83 -6.76 1.34
CA THR A 46 2.99 -5.41 1.85
C THR A 46 3.68 -5.40 3.21
N THR A 47 4.64 -4.49 3.38
CA THR A 47 5.34 -4.24 4.64
C THR A 47 5.55 -2.74 4.86
N ASN A 48 6.00 -2.34 6.05
CA ASN A 48 6.25 -0.93 6.42
C ASN A 48 5.11 0.05 6.07
N VAL A 49 3.87 -0.44 6.17
CA VAL A 49 2.65 0.29 5.82
C VAL A 49 2.47 1.47 6.77
N ARG A 50 2.43 2.69 6.23
CA ARG A 50 2.30 3.93 6.99
C ARG A 50 1.43 4.96 6.27
N LEU A 51 0.65 5.69 7.05
CA LEU A 51 -0.16 6.80 6.56
C LEU A 51 0.75 7.99 6.23
N LEU A 52 0.55 8.58 5.05
CA LEU A 52 1.16 9.86 4.68
C LEU A 52 0.16 11.01 4.80
N GLY A 53 -1.13 10.75 4.62
CA GLY A 53 -2.20 11.74 4.81
C GLY A 53 -3.58 11.15 4.62
N ALA A 54 -4.59 11.77 5.22
CA ALA A 54 -6.00 11.44 5.04
C ALA A 54 -6.84 12.72 5.04
N VAL A 55 -7.89 12.76 4.22
CA VAL A 55 -8.90 13.81 4.24
C VAL A 55 -10.28 13.15 4.11
N PRO A 56 -11.19 13.35 5.09
CA PRO A 56 -10.96 14.07 6.35
C PRO A 56 -9.98 13.35 7.28
N ASN A 57 -9.47 14.09 8.28
CA ASN A 57 -8.77 13.47 9.39
C ASN A 57 -9.79 12.69 10.23
N GLY A 58 -9.64 11.37 10.28
CA GLY A 58 -10.57 10.45 10.95
C GLY A 58 -10.17 8.99 10.72
N ASP A 59 -11.10 8.06 10.92
CA ASP A 59 -10.82 6.62 10.96
C ASP A 59 -10.51 5.99 9.59
N PHE A 60 -10.66 6.76 8.50
CA PHE A 60 -10.34 6.30 7.14
C PHE A 60 -8.88 5.86 7.00
N GLY A 61 -7.96 6.59 7.64
CA GLY A 61 -6.53 6.26 7.62
C GLY A 61 -6.26 4.91 8.28
N ALA A 62 -6.86 4.68 9.46
CA ALA A 62 -6.70 3.42 10.20
C ALA A 62 -7.26 2.24 9.43
N SER A 63 -8.49 2.33 8.94
CA SER A 63 -9.10 1.24 8.17
C SER A 63 -8.33 0.93 6.87
N SER A 64 -7.78 1.96 6.22
CA SER A 64 -6.93 1.77 5.04
C SER A 64 -5.64 1.03 5.38
N ILE A 65 -4.96 1.39 6.47
CA ILE A 65 -3.74 0.70 6.91
C ILE A 65 -4.03 -0.77 7.24
N GLU A 66 -5.12 -1.03 7.97
CA GLU A 66 -5.53 -2.40 8.34
C GLU A 66 -5.77 -3.27 7.10
N ALA A 67 -6.51 -2.75 6.13
CA ALA A 67 -6.76 -3.46 4.89
C ALA A 67 -5.46 -3.69 4.09
N ILE A 68 -4.67 -2.64 3.88
CA ILE A 68 -3.44 -2.69 3.08
C ILE A 68 -2.44 -3.68 3.65
N ARG A 69 -2.33 -3.84 4.97
CA ARG A 69 -1.47 -4.87 5.60
C ARG A 69 -1.79 -6.31 5.19
N THR A 70 -3.00 -6.56 4.69
CA THR A 70 -3.41 -7.89 4.20
C THR A 70 -3.13 -8.09 2.72
N TRP A 71 -2.71 -7.04 2.01
CA TRP A 71 -2.55 -7.07 0.57
C TRP A 71 -1.27 -7.79 0.17
N ARG A 72 -1.39 -8.60 -0.88
CA ARG A 72 -0.28 -9.17 -1.64
C ARG A 72 -0.44 -8.81 -3.11
N TYR A 73 0.66 -8.38 -3.73
CA TYR A 73 0.75 -8.03 -5.14
C TYR A 73 1.38 -9.16 -5.94
N LYS A 74 0.95 -9.33 -7.19
CA LYS A 74 1.68 -10.17 -8.13
C LYS A 74 2.97 -9.45 -8.54
N ILE A 75 4.11 -10.07 -8.26
CA ILE A 75 5.43 -9.60 -8.67
C ILE A 75 5.84 -10.35 -9.95
N GLU A 76 6.27 -9.63 -10.98
CA GLU A 76 6.80 -10.26 -12.18
C GLU A 76 8.20 -10.86 -11.90
N PRO A 77 8.51 -12.06 -12.40
CA PRO A 77 9.74 -12.79 -12.04
C PRO A 77 11.05 -12.02 -12.25
N ASN A 78 11.09 -11.07 -13.18
CA ASN A 78 12.27 -10.28 -13.53
C ASN A 78 12.27 -8.89 -12.89
N THR A 79 11.45 -8.64 -11.87
CA THR A 79 11.42 -7.35 -11.17
C THR A 79 12.77 -7.12 -10.46
N PRO A 80 13.48 -6.01 -10.75
CA PRO A 80 14.78 -5.74 -10.16
C PRO A 80 14.74 -5.67 -8.62
N ILE A 81 15.76 -6.20 -7.96
CA ILE A 81 15.80 -6.27 -6.48
C ILE A 81 15.69 -4.90 -5.79
N HIS A 82 16.21 -3.85 -6.45
CA HIS A 82 16.18 -2.48 -5.92
C HIS A 82 14.76 -1.89 -5.89
N CYS A 83 13.79 -2.51 -6.56
CA CYS A 83 12.38 -2.13 -6.54
C CYS A 83 11.66 -2.52 -5.23
N PHE A 84 12.17 -3.49 -4.48
CA PHE A 84 11.55 -3.98 -3.23
C PHE A 84 11.99 -3.18 -2.00
N LYS A 85 12.08 -1.85 -2.13
CA LYS A 85 12.77 -0.98 -1.15
C LYS A 85 12.32 -1.30 0.29
N GLY A 86 13.26 -1.81 1.08
CA GLY A 86 13.02 -2.53 2.34
C GLY A 86 14.09 -3.59 2.63
N ALA A 87 14.81 -4.06 1.61
CA ALA A 87 16.07 -4.78 1.75
C ALA A 87 17.17 -3.84 2.29
N ARG A 88 17.12 -3.54 3.59
CA ARG A 88 18.29 -3.03 4.31
C ARG A 88 19.41 -4.05 4.09
N HIS A 89 20.50 -3.62 3.48
CA HIS A 89 21.79 -4.27 3.64
C HIS A 89 22.05 -4.41 5.14
N LEU A 90 21.80 -5.60 5.69
CA LEU A 90 22.41 -6.03 6.93
C LEU A 90 23.81 -6.50 6.52
N PHE A 91 24.78 -5.65 6.82
CA PHE A 91 26.18 -6.05 6.94
C PHE A 91 26.36 -6.72 8.31
#